data_AF-C6XUF6-F1
#
_entry.id   AF-C6XUF6-F1
#
_cell.length_a   1.000
_cell.length_b   1.000
_cell.length_c   1.000
_cell.angle_alpha   90.00
_cell.angle_beta   90.00
_cell.angle_gamma   90.00
#
_symmetry.space_group_name_H-M   'P 1'
#
loop_
_entity.id
_entity.type
_entity.pdbx_description
1 polymer ?
#
loop_
_entity_poly.entity_id
_entity_poly.type
_entity_poly.pdbx_seq_one_letter_code
_entity_poly.pdbx_strand_id
1 'polypeptide(L)'
;MKLLLSFAILFSCFINSNAQTFKYAFVTDTHVGTATGEEDLRRTVNDINKQTDLDFIVVTGDVTEMGTKLELKLAKSILSELKKPYYVIPGNHDTGWSESGGVDFIREFGDDKFTFDHNGYRFIACASGPYVRMSDGHIPRDAVIWLDKVLKNTSATMPVIFINHYPVDNSLDNWYEATDRIKKYNIQYAICGHGHSNQALNFEGVPGTMGRSNLRAKDSLGGYNIVTMRKDSVLFAVKKPGLMLEHPWRKIALGKFSASSTGKIERPSYEINKTYPQVKKVWSYHAAANVVLTPAASNELVIFGNSIGEIEALSIKDGSKKWVYKTKGAIYSSPAIADNLVVLGSGDGSIYALQLNTGKLLWKFDTKAAVLGSPVIDKGLVYIGGSDNHFRAIELKTGKERWAFNQVEGTIVGKPLLYEGKVIFGSWGRHLYALDQHTGNLLWKWNNGNANRMFSPAMCTPVAHKGIVYFAAPDRVLTALDANSGATLWRNKEATVRESIGLSEDGSLIFGKTMNDEVVAYKTQATDPGILWRLNMGFGYEHVPSMLIAKDGEVFFGTRNGVVYAFDPLERKTIWAHKIDNSMINTVNVLRKNAVLVATMDGVVSLLNIK
;
A
#
# COMPACT_ATOMS: atom_id res chain seq x y z
N MET A 1 -37.72 -37.16 -64.17
CA MET A 1 -38.59 -37.35 -63.00
C MET A 1 -37.72 -37.16 -61.75
N LYS A 2 -38.13 -36.20 -60.92
CA LYS A 2 -37.59 -35.71 -59.64
C LYS A 2 -36.68 -36.65 -58.83
N LEU A 3 -35.59 -36.13 -58.28
CA LEU A 3 -35.43 -35.94 -56.83
C LEU A 3 -34.24 -34.97 -56.54
N LEU A 4 -34.58 -33.75 -56.11
CA LEU A 4 -33.67 -32.83 -55.42
C LEU A 4 -33.58 -33.29 -53.96
N LEU A 5 -32.39 -33.67 -53.48
CA LEU A 5 -32.12 -33.78 -52.04
C LEU A 5 -31.67 -32.42 -51.52
N SER A 6 -32.59 -31.73 -50.85
CA SER A 6 -32.31 -30.52 -50.08
C SER A 6 -31.68 -30.94 -48.75
N PHE A 7 -30.40 -30.61 -48.53
CA PHE A 7 -29.77 -30.69 -47.21
C PHE A 7 -30.23 -29.47 -46.39
N ALA A 8 -31.22 -29.66 -45.53
CA ALA A 8 -31.58 -28.68 -44.51
C ALA A 8 -30.56 -28.80 -43.36
N ILE A 9 -29.57 -27.90 -43.34
CA ILE A 9 -28.75 -27.67 -42.15
C ILE A 9 -29.64 -26.96 -41.14
N LEU A 10 -30.11 -27.72 -40.13
CA LEU A 10 -30.76 -27.19 -38.95
C LEU A 10 -29.74 -26.35 -38.17
N PHE A 11 -29.79 -25.04 -38.39
CA PHE A 11 -29.20 -24.03 -37.50
C PHE A 11 -30.04 -24.01 -36.21
N SER A 12 -29.73 -24.91 -35.28
CA SER A 12 -30.31 -24.86 -33.95
C SER A 12 -29.61 -23.79 -33.11
N CYS A 13 -30.24 -22.62 -33.12
CA CYS A 13 -30.50 -21.73 -31.98
C CYS A 13 -29.32 -21.36 -31.06
N PHE A 14 -28.97 -20.08 -31.15
CA PHE A 14 -28.47 -19.23 -30.07
C PHE A 14 -28.81 -19.78 -28.67
N ILE A 15 -27.78 -20.16 -27.91
CA ILE A 15 -27.88 -20.27 -26.46
C ILE A 15 -28.04 -18.84 -25.94
N ASN A 16 -29.28 -18.41 -25.76
CA ASN A 16 -29.62 -17.31 -24.87
C ASN A 16 -29.12 -17.70 -23.48
N SER A 17 -28.02 -17.07 -23.04
CA SER A 17 -27.56 -17.12 -21.65
C SER A 17 -28.55 -16.35 -20.77
N ASN A 18 -29.72 -16.94 -20.51
CA ASN A 18 -30.67 -16.39 -19.55
C ASN A 18 -30.07 -16.58 -18.16
N ALA A 19 -29.75 -15.47 -17.49
CA ALA A 19 -29.30 -15.44 -16.10
C ALA A 19 -30.18 -16.33 -15.22
N GLN A 20 -29.56 -17.29 -14.52
CA GLN A 20 -30.26 -18.26 -13.66
C GLN A 20 -30.22 -17.80 -12.20
N THR A 21 -31.16 -18.30 -11.39
CA THR A 21 -31.23 -17.97 -9.97
C THR A 21 -30.22 -18.79 -9.18
N PHE A 22 -29.47 -18.16 -8.28
CA PHE A 22 -28.52 -18.85 -7.39
C PHE A 22 -28.33 -18.06 -6.10
N LYS A 23 -27.61 -18.65 -5.14
CA LYS A 23 -27.20 -17.97 -3.91
C LYS A 23 -25.71 -18.12 -3.69
N TYR A 24 -25.11 -17.14 -3.05
CA TYR A 24 -23.74 -17.22 -2.56
C TYR A 24 -23.62 -16.57 -1.18
N ALA A 25 -22.64 -17.00 -0.40
CA ALA A 25 -22.31 -16.34 0.86
C ALA A 25 -21.35 -15.18 0.61
N PHE A 26 -21.64 -14.04 1.21
CA PHE A 26 -20.80 -12.86 1.22
C PHE A 26 -20.25 -12.64 2.64
N VAL A 27 -18.98 -12.98 2.83
CA VAL A 27 -18.24 -12.88 4.09
C VAL A 27 -17.20 -11.77 3.93
N THR A 28 -16.93 -10.99 4.98
CA THR A 28 -15.94 -9.92 4.94
C THR A 28 -15.44 -9.61 6.34
N ASP A 29 -14.25 -9.01 6.44
CA ASP A 29 -13.70 -8.48 7.69
C ASP A 29 -13.71 -9.56 8.79
N THR A 30 -13.00 -10.67 8.52
CA THR A 30 -12.93 -11.81 9.44
C THR A 30 -11.95 -11.59 10.57
N HIS A 31 -10.94 -10.72 10.35
CA HIS A 31 -9.98 -10.26 11.36
C HIS A 31 -9.43 -11.40 12.22
N VAL A 32 -9.00 -12.49 11.56
CA VAL A 32 -8.31 -13.60 12.22
C VAL A 32 -7.03 -13.05 12.84
N GLY A 33 -6.87 -13.25 14.16
CA GLY A 33 -5.84 -12.59 14.98
C GLY A 33 -6.44 -11.73 16.09
N THR A 34 -7.69 -11.26 15.94
CA THR A 34 -8.44 -10.65 17.05
C THR A 34 -8.93 -11.69 18.05
N ALA A 35 -9.37 -11.22 19.23
CA ALA A 35 -9.81 -12.08 20.33
C ALA A 35 -10.96 -13.06 19.95
N THR A 36 -11.82 -12.69 18.99
CA THR A 36 -12.97 -13.53 18.57
C THR A 36 -12.95 -13.93 17.10
N GLY A 37 -12.07 -13.35 16.27
CA GLY A 37 -12.10 -13.49 14.81
C GLY A 37 -12.00 -14.94 14.33
N GLU A 38 -11.12 -15.74 14.92
CA GLU A 38 -11.01 -17.17 14.61
C GLU A 38 -12.33 -17.93 14.91
N GLU A 39 -12.85 -17.77 16.12
CA GLU A 39 -14.05 -18.48 16.55
C GLU A 39 -15.26 -18.09 15.69
N ASP A 40 -15.41 -16.79 15.41
CA ASP A 40 -16.45 -16.28 14.52
C ASP A 40 -16.35 -16.88 13.13
N LEU A 41 -15.15 -16.95 12.56
CA LEU A 41 -14.95 -17.53 11.23
C LEU A 41 -15.27 -19.03 11.21
N ARG A 42 -14.83 -19.80 12.20
CA ARG A 42 -15.15 -21.24 12.31
C ARG A 42 -16.66 -21.48 12.42
N ARG A 43 -17.37 -20.66 13.21
CA ARG A 43 -18.84 -20.73 13.31
C ARG A 43 -19.50 -20.44 11.96
N THR A 44 -19.03 -19.44 11.23
CA THR A 44 -19.50 -19.10 9.88
C THR A 44 -19.25 -20.23 8.89
N VAL A 45 -18.03 -20.79 8.83
CA VAL A 45 -17.71 -21.92 7.94
C VAL A 45 -18.60 -23.14 8.23
N ASN A 46 -18.78 -23.47 9.51
CA ASN A 46 -19.65 -24.57 9.93
C ASN A 46 -21.12 -24.36 9.54
N ASP A 47 -21.62 -23.13 9.63
CA ASP A 47 -22.98 -22.78 9.22
C ASP A 47 -23.13 -22.82 7.69
N ILE A 48 -22.20 -22.25 6.93
CA ILE A 48 -22.18 -22.30 5.46
C ILE A 48 -22.17 -23.75 4.95
N ASN A 49 -21.41 -24.62 5.61
CA ASN A 49 -21.31 -26.04 5.26
C ASN A 49 -22.62 -26.82 5.47
N LYS A 50 -23.54 -26.33 6.31
CA LYS A 50 -24.86 -26.93 6.51
C LYS A 50 -25.91 -26.46 5.50
N GLN A 51 -25.64 -25.38 4.78
CA GLN A 51 -26.56 -24.87 3.76
C GLN A 51 -26.39 -25.62 2.45
N THR A 52 -27.49 -26.12 1.88
CA THR A 52 -27.45 -26.94 0.66
C THR A 52 -27.71 -26.13 -0.61
N ASP A 53 -28.14 -24.87 -0.49
CA ASP A 53 -28.61 -24.01 -1.59
C ASP A 53 -27.66 -22.84 -1.91
N LEU A 54 -26.46 -22.83 -1.33
CA LEU A 54 -25.38 -21.91 -1.72
C LEU A 54 -24.51 -22.56 -2.80
N ASP A 55 -24.10 -21.78 -3.79
CA ASP A 55 -23.25 -22.26 -4.89
C ASP A 55 -21.75 -22.04 -4.57
N PHE A 56 -21.41 -20.88 -4.00
CA PHE A 56 -20.03 -20.51 -3.64
C PHE A 56 -19.98 -19.45 -2.53
N ILE A 57 -18.76 -19.07 -2.14
CA ILE A 57 -18.48 -18.04 -1.12
C ILE A 57 -17.57 -16.97 -1.72
N VAL A 58 -17.83 -15.69 -1.39
CA VAL A 58 -16.95 -14.56 -1.66
C VAL A 58 -16.51 -13.95 -0.34
N VAL A 59 -15.20 -13.76 -0.18
CA VAL A 59 -14.56 -13.16 0.98
C VAL A 59 -13.85 -11.86 0.57
N THR A 60 -14.28 -10.70 1.09
CA THR A 60 -13.78 -9.39 0.62
C THR A 60 -12.86 -8.69 1.61
N GLY A 61 -11.66 -9.22 1.81
CA GLY A 61 -10.59 -8.55 2.55
C GLY A 61 -10.77 -8.48 4.05
N ASP A 62 -9.73 -7.92 4.69
CA ASP A 62 -9.48 -7.94 6.13
C ASP A 62 -9.69 -9.34 6.70
N VAL A 63 -9.05 -10.29 6.04
CA VAL A 63 -9.09 -11.71 6.39
C VAL A 63 -8.41 -11.92 7.74
N THR A 64 -7.31 -11.20 7.94
CA THR A 64 -6.49 -11.19 9.16
C THR A 64 -6.48 -9.81 9.81
N GLU A 65 -6.03 -9.74 11.06
CA GLU A 65 -5.88 -8.45 11.78
C GLU A 65 -4.60 -7.71 11.38
N MET A 66 -3.50 -8.42 11.15
CA MET A 66 -2.19 -7.79 10.93
C MET A 66 -1.44 -8.31 9.68
N GLY A 67 -2.04 -9.22 8.90
CA GLY A 67 -1.40 -9.77 7.71
C GLY A 67 -0.14 -10.57 8.03
N THR A 68 -0.02 -11.09 9.26
CA THR A 68 1.13 -11.92 9.65
C THR A 68 1.04 -13.30 9.01
N LYS A 69 2.19 -13.95 8.80
CA LYS A 69 2.22 -15.30 8.23
C LYS A 69 1.42 -16.32 9.06
N LEU A 70 1.39 -16.16 10.38
CA LEU A 70 0.64 -17.04 11.28
C LEU A 70 -0.87 -16.85 11.12
N GLU A 71 -1.35 -15.60 11.09
CA GLU A 71 -2.77 -15.29 10.91
C GLU A 71 -3.26 -15.74 9.53
N LEU A 72 -2.47 -15.48 8.47
CA LEU A 72 -2.82 -15.88 7.10
C LEU A 72 -2.97 -17.39 6.97
N LYS A 73 -2.03 -18.16 7.54
CA LYS A 73 -2.10 -19.63 7.57
C LYS A 73 -3.30 -20.13 8.36
N LEU A 74 -3.59 -19.52 9.51
CA LEU A 74 -4.74 -19.87 10.33
C LEU A 74 -6.04 -19.61 9.56
N ALA A 75 -6.21 -18.41 9.00
CA ALA A 75 -7.37 -18.06 8.20
C ALA A 75 -7.54 -19.00 6.99
N LYS A 76 -6.45 -19.29 6.27
CA LYS A 76 -6.44 -20.25 5.16
C LYS A 76 -6.88 -21.64 5.62
N SER A 77 -6.41 -22.11 6.78
CA SER A 77 -6.78 -23.43 7.31
C SER A 77 -8.28 -23.52 7.58
N ILE A 78 -8.87 -22.49 8.20
CA ILE A 78 -10.30 -22.41 8.49
C ILE A 78 -11.13 -22.33 7.20
N LEU A 79 -10.76 -21.43 6.28
CA LEU A 79 -11.48 -21.27 5.00
C LEU A 79 -11.39 -22.53 4.13
N SER A 80 -10.33 -23.32 4.26
CA SER A 80 -10.18 -24.59 3.52
C SER A 80 -11.12 -25.71 4.04
N GLU A 81 -11.77 -25.51 5.18
CA GLU A 81 -12.84 -26.41 5.67
C GLU A 81 -14.18 -26.18 4.96
N LEU A 82 -14.31 -25.13 4.14
CA LEU A 82 -15.51 -24.89 3.31
C LEU A 82 -15.68 -26.03 2.28
N LYS A 83 -16.88 -26.61 2.23
CA LYS A 83 -17.26 -27.69 1.30
C LYS A 83 -17.69 -27.21 -0.08
N LYS A 84 -17.61 -25.91 -0.32
CA LYS A 84 -17.99 -25.24 -1.58
C LYS A 84 -16.84 -24.34 -2.04
N PRO A 85 -16.76 -24.02 -3.34
CA PRO A 85 -15.76 -23.07 -3.83
C PRO A 85 -15.83 -21.74 -3.09
N TYR A 86 -14.67 -21.16 -2.79
CA TYR A 86 -14.57 -19.81 -2.25
C TYR A 86 -13.56 -18.99 -3.04
N TYR A 87 -13.80 -17.68 -3.10
CA TYR A 87 -12.96 -16.69 -3.73
C TYR A 87 -12.67 -15.58 -2.74
N VAL A 88 -11.41 -15.16 -2.66
CA VAL A 88 -10.94 -14.24 -1.62
C VAL A 88 -10.00 -13.20 -2.21
N ILE A 89 -10.11 -11.97 -1.73
CA ILE A 89 -9.17 -10.87 -1.97
C ILE A 89 -8.69 -10.32 -0.62
N PRO A 90 -7.50 -9.67 -0.56
CA PRO A 90 -7.02 -9.05 0.67
C PRO A 90 -7.71 -7.71 0.95
N GLY A 91 -7.64 -7.26 2.21
CA GLY A 91 -7.92 -5.90 2.64
C GLY A 91 -6.67 -5.20 3.19
N ASN A 92 -6.84 -4.01 3.76
CA ASN A 92 -5.70 -3.24 4.27
C ASN A 92 -5.02 -3.91 5.46
N HIS A 93 -5.75 -4.68 6.27
CA HIS A 93 -5.17 -5.45 7.36
C HIS A 93 -4.26 -6.58 6.85
N ASP A 94 -4.51 -7.11 5.66
CA ASP A 94 -3.75 -8.21 5.08
C ASP A 94 -2.45 -7.75 4.38
N THR A 95 -2.40 -6.49 3.89
CA THR A 95 -1.26 -5.97 3.09
C THR A 95 -0.49 -4.83 3.75
N GLY A 96 -1.17 -3.97 4.51
CA GLY A 96 -0.61 -2.71 5.03
C GLY A 96 0.41 -2.92 6.14
N TRP A 97 0.09 -3.76 7.13
CA TRP A 97 0.96 -4.06 8.28
C TRP A 97 1.68 -5.41 8.19
N SER A 98 1.50 -6.10 7.06
CA SER A 98 2.09 -7.41 6.82
C SER A 98 3.61 -7.37 6.87
N GLU A 99 4.20 -8.34 7.56
CA GLU A 99 5.65 -8.55 7.58
C GLU A 99 6.24 -8.87 6.21
N SER A 100 5.41 -9.29 5.25
CA SER A 100 5.82 -9.60 3.88
C SER A 100 5.46 -8.51 2.87
N GLY A 101 4.75 -7.45 3.30
CA GLY A 101 4.18 -6.45 2.40
C GLY A 101 3.12 -7.02 1.44
N GLY A 102 2.33 -7.99 1.91
CA GLY A 102 1.24 -8.63 1.15
C GLY A 102 1.67 -9.83 0.30
N VAL A 103 2.97 -10.13 0.18
CA VAL A 103 3.47 -11.28 -0.60
C VAL A 103 2.99 -12.62 -0.02
N ASP A 104 2.90 -12.74 1.29
CA ASP A 104 2.43 -13.97 1.93
C ASP A 104 0.93 -14.21 1.70
N PHE A 105 0.12 -13.17 1.48
CA PHE A 105 -1.29 -13.36 1.13
C PHE A 105 -1.42 -14.12 -0.19
N ILE A 106 -0.72 -13.66 -1.23
CA ILE A 106 -0.69 -14.33 -2.54
C ILE A 106 -0.12 -15.75 -2.41
N ARG A 107 0.90 -15.94 -1.56
CA ARG A 107 1.48 -17.27 -1.33
C ARG A 107 0.49 -18.27 -0.72
N GLU A 108 -0.33 -17.84 0.23
CA GLU A 108 -1.27 -18.72 0.95
C GLU A 108 -2.61 -18.88 0.21
N PHE A 109 -3.08 -17.83 -0.47
CA PHE A 109 -4.39 -17.82 -1.16
C PHE A 109 -4.31 -17.99 -2.68
N GLY A 110 -3.15 -17.81 -3.29
CA GLY A 110 -2.85 -18.06 -4.71
C GLY A 110 -2.83 -16.82 -5.58
N ASP A 111 -3.74 -15.87 -5.36
CA ASP A 111 -3.83 -14.60 -6.10
C ASP A 111 -4.48 -13.54 -5.19
N ASP A 112 -4.33 -12.27 -5.55
CA ASP A 112 -4.96 -11.12 -4.86
C ASP A 112 -6.10 -10.49 -5.67
N LYS A 113 -6.38 -11.05 -6.84
CA LYS A 113 -7.44 -10.66 -7.78
C LYS A 113 -7.98 -11.92 -8.45
N PHE A 114 -9.23 -11.90 -8.87
CA PHE A 114 -9.83 -13.06 -9.54
C PHE A 114 -10.96 -12.68 -10.49
N THR A 115 -11.21 -13.56 -11.46
CA THR A 115 -12.43 -13.51 -12.25
C THR A 115 -12.96 -14.92 -12.50
N PHE A 116 -14.27 -15.07 -12.48
CA PHE A 116 -14.95 -16.30 -12.85
C PHE A 116 -16.36 -15.99 -13.36
N ASP A 117 -16.91 -16.92 -14.15
CA ASP A 117 -18.28 -16.83 -14.64
C ASP A 117 -19.15 -17.82 -13.87
N HIS A 118 -20.34 -17.40 -13.47
CA HIS A 118 -21.33 -18.25 -12.82
C HIS A 118 -22.74 -17.89 -13.26
N ASN A 119 -23.48 -18.87 -13.79
CA ASN A 119 -24.88 -18.71 -14.20
C ASN A 119 -25.18 -17.47 -15.05
N GLY A 120 -24.25 -17.11 -15.94
CA GLY A 120 -24.38 -15.96 -16.85
C GLY A 120 -23.96 -14.62 -16.28
N TYR A 121 -23.31 -14.59 -15.11
CA TYR A 121 -22.68 -13.40 -14.53
C TYR A 121 -21.17 -13.57 -14.48
N ARG A 122 -20.43 -12.50 -14.77
CA ARG A 122 -18.99 -12.44 -14.57
C ARG A 122 -18.67 -11.71 -13.27
N PHE A 123 -17.99 -12.38 -12.36
CA PHE A 123 -17.44 -11.80 -11.15
C PHE A 123 -16.01 -11.34 -11.43
N ILE A 124 -15.68 -10.13 -11.00
CA ILE A 124 -14.34 -9.55 -11.14
C ILE A 124 -13.97 -8.90 -9.81
N ALA A 125 -12.86 -9.33 -9.23
CA ALA A 125 -12.35 -8.80 -7.97
C ALA A 125 -10.94 -8.26 -8.13
N CYS A 126 -10.69 -7.08 -7.57
CA CYS A 126 -9.34 -6.53 -7.41
C CYS A 126 -9.01 -6.40 -5.92
N ALA A 127 -7.74 -6.60 -5.57
CA ALA A 127 -7.23 -6.18 -4.28
C ALA A 127 -7.31 -4.67 -4.12
N SER A 128 -7.41 -4.23 -2.87
CA SER A 128 -7.18 -2.85 -2.51
C SER A 128 -6.64 -2.73 -1.09
N GLY A 129 -5.68 -1.84 -0.90
CA GLY A 129 -5.17 -1.49 0.40
C GLY A 129 -4.01 -0.50 0.28
N PRO A 130 -3.56 0.10 1.38
CA PRO A 130 -2.19 0.56 1.47
C PRO A 130 -1.25 -0.66 1.46
N TYR A 131 -0.03 -0.46 0.98
CA TYR A 131 1.01 -1.50 0.95
C TYR A 131 2.22 -1.04 1.76
N VAL A 132 2.61 -1.83 2.77
CA VAL A 132 3.81 -1.66 3.65
C VAL A 132 3.83 -0.42 4.55
N ARG A 133 3.15 0.67 4.18
CA ARG A 133 3.11 1.91 4.94
C ARG A 133 1.72 2.54 4.90
N MET A 134 1.47 3.47 5.82
CA MET A 134 0.18 4.17 5.86
C MET A 134 -0.05 4.99 4.58
N SER A 135 -1.21 4.77 3.94
CA SER A 135 -1.75 5.58 2.85
C SER A 135 -3.25 5.41 2.74
N ASP A 136 -3.85 6.11 1.80
CA ASP A 136 -5.22 5.83 1.37
C ASP A 136 -5.34 4.42 0.80
N GLY A 137 -6.59 3.93 0.73
CA GLY A 137 -6.90 2.73 -0.03
C GLY A 137 -6.49 2.94 -1.49
N HIS A 138 -6.03 1.88 -2.14
CA HIS A 138 -5.52 1.96 -3.49
C HIS A 138 -5.68 0.62 -4.19
N ILE A 139 -6.19 0.64 -5.43
CA ILE A 139 -6.20 -0.55 -6.29
C ILE A 139 -4.84 -0.63 -6.99
N PRO A 140 -4.05 -1.70 -6.80
CA PRO A 140 -2.72 -1.80 -7.39
C PRO A 140 -2.71 -1.59 -8.91
N ARG A 141 -1.69 -0.92 -9.41
CA ARG A 141 -1.52 -0.65 -10.84
C ARG A 141 -1.53 -1.91 -11.70
N ASP A 142 -0.91 -2.99 -11.23
CA ASP A 142 -0.95 -4.28 -11.94
C ASP A 142 -2.35 -4.90 -11.95
N ALA A 143 -3.15 -4.68 -10.90
CA ALA A 143 -4.57 -5.07 -10.87
C ALA A 143 -5.41 -4.22 -11.84
N VAL A 144 -5.13 -2.92 -11.98
CA VAL A 144 -5.79 -2.07 -12.99
C VAL A 144 -5.46 -2.53 -14.41
N ILE A 145 -4.19 -2.85 -14.70
CA ILE A 145 -3.76 -3.38 -16.01
C ILE A 145 -4.40 -4.75 -16.27
N TRP A 146 -4.48 -5.60 -15.24
CA TRP A 146 -5.17 -6.88 -15.33
C TRP A 146 -6.68 -6.71 -15.59
N LEU A 147 -7.33 -5.73 -14.93
CA LEU A 147 -8.73 -5.42 -15.12
C LEU A 147 -9.03 -5.02 -16.57
N ASP A 148 -8.17 -4.21 -17.20
CA ASP A 148 -8.27 -3.89 -18.63
C ASP A 148 -8.27 -5.15 -19.51
N LYS A 149 -7.40 -6.11 -19.21
CA LYS A 149 -7.34 -7.40 -19.93
C LYS A 149 -8.61 -8.23 -19.74
N VAL A 150 -9.12 -8.32 -18.51
CA VAL A 150 -10.36 -9.07 -18.21
C VAL A 150 -11.56 -8.44 -18.92
N LEU A 151 -11.70 -7.12 -18.82
CA LEU A 151 -12.82 -6.38 -19.42
C LEU A 151 -12.78 -6.44 -20.95
N LYS A 152 -11.60 -6.31 -21.57
CA LYS A 152 -11.47 -6.46 -23.03
C LYS A 152 -11.94 -7.84 -23.54
N ASN A 153 -11.80 -8.87 -22.71
CA ASN A 153 -12.27 -10.24 -22.99
C ASN A 153 -13.69 -10.50 -22.45
N THR A 154 -14.41 -9.46 -22.04
CA THR A 154 -15.79 -9.52 -21.55
C THR A 154 -16.72 -8.95 -22.61
N SER A 155 -17.75 -9.71 -23.01
CA SER A 155 -18.78 -9.19 -23.91
C SER A 155 -19.46 -7.96 -23.27
N ALA A 156 -19.74 -6.93 -24.06
CA ALA A 156 -20.44 -5.73 -23.59
C ALA A 156 -21.81 -6.03 -22.95
N THR A 157 -22.45 -7.13 -23.33
CA THR A 157 -23.74 -7.58 -22.77
C THR A 157 -23.61 -8.46 -21.53
N MET A 158 -22.43 -9.02 -21.25
CA MET A 158 -22.19 -9.89 -20.09
C MET A 158 -22.47 -9.13 -18.80
N PRO A 159 -23.44 -9.55 -17.96
CA PRO A 159 -23.65 -8.98 -16.63
C PRO A 159 -22.39 -9.10 -15.77
N VAL A 160 -21.89 -7.97 -15.27
CA VAL A 160 -20.68 -7.93 -14.42
C VAL A 160 -21.06 -7.66 -12.97
N ILE A 161 -20.37 -8.30 -12.03
CA ILE A 161 -20.37 -7.98 -10.60
C ILE A 161 -18.94 -7.64 -10.21
N PHE A 162 -18.75 -6.43 -9.68
CA PHE A 162 -17.41 -5.96 -9.27
C PHE A 162 -17.22 -6.11 -7.77
N ILE A 163 -16.02 -6.49 -7.36
CA ILE A 163 -15.68 -6.78 -5.97
C ILE A 163 -14.38 -6.03 -5.63
N ASN A 164 -14.39 -5.32 -4.52
CA ASN A 164 -13.21 -4.67 -3.96
C ASN A 164 -13.32 -4.68 -2.44
N HIS A 165 -12.22 -4.61 -1.68
CA HIS A 165 -12.34 -4.54 -0.22
C HIS A 165 -12.84 -3.15 0.21
N TYR A 166 -12.22 -2.08 -0.29
CA TYR A 166 -12.68 -0.72 -0.07
C TYR A 166 -13.92 -0.37 -0.90
N PRO A 167 -14.77 0.56 -0.44
CA PRO A 167 -15.72 1.25 -1.30
C PRO A 167 -15.03 1.81 -2.55
N VAL A 168 -15.69 1.71 -3.71
CA VAL A 168 -15.13 2.20 -4.99
C VAL A 168 -15.49 3.68 -5.18
N ASP A 169 -15.13 4.48 -4.18
CA ASP A 169 -15.35 5.92 -4.07
C ASP A 169 -14.05 6.61 -3.61
N ASN A 170 -14.12 7.89 -3.24
CA ASN A 170 -12.96 8.70 -2.86
C ASN A 170 -12.25 8.26 -1.56
N SER A 171 -12.66 7.15 -0.93
CA SER A 171 -11.84 6.44 0.06
C SER A 171 -10.65 5.69 -0.56
N LEU A 172 -10.71 5.38 -1.84
CA LEU A 172 -9.55 4.99 -2.65
C LEU A 172 -8.93 6.23 -3.28
N ASP A 173 -7.60 6.31 -3.35
CA ASP A 173 -6.91 7.41 -4.05
C ASP A 173 -7.10 7.35 -5.58
N ASN A 174 -7.40 6.18 -6.14
CA ASN A 174 -7.51 5.93 -7.57
C ASN A 174 -8.85 5.28 -7.96
N TRP A 175 -9.93 5.51 -7.20
CA TRP A 175 -11.25 4.92 -7.44
C TRP A 175 -11.75 5.01 -8.88
N TYR A 176 -11.43 6.13 -9.53
CA TYR A 176 -11.80 6.41 -10.92
C TYR A 176 -11.18 5.40 -11.90
N GLU A 177 -10.05 4.78 -11.57
CA GLU A 177 -9.45 3.72 -12.38
C GLU A 177 -10.39 2.52 -12.50
N ALA A 178 -11.10 2.15 -11.43
CA ALA A 178 -12.10 1.09 -11.49
C ALA A 178 -13.41 1.59 -12.10
N THR A 179 -13.98 2.68 -11.59
CA THR A 179 -15.33 3.12 -12.01
C THR A 179 -15.39 3.42 -13.51
N ASP A 180 -14.42 4.16 -14.06
CA ASP A 180 -14.43 4.55 -15.48
C ASP A 180 -14.23 3.37 -16.44
N ARG A 181 -13.68 2.25 -15.95
CA ARG A 181 -13.56 1.00 -16.71
C ARG A 181 -14.83 0.18 -16.65
N ILE A 182 -15.34 -0.12 -15.45
CA ILE A 182 -16.47 -1.04 -15.28
C ILE A 182 -17.79 -0.46 -15.80
N LYS A 183 -17.99 0.88 -15.72
CA LYS A 183 -19.20 1.56 -16.24
C LYS A 183 -19.37 1.44 -17.76
N LYS A 184 -18.34 1.03 -18.50
CA LYS A 184 -18.41 0.80 -19.96
C LYS A 184 -19.05 -0.55 -20.32
N TYR A 185 -19.27 -1.41 -19.32
CA TYR A 185 -19.83 -2.75 -19.48
C TYR A 185 -21.16 -2.86 -18.73
N ASN A 186 -21.84 -4.00 -18.87
CA ASN A 186 -23.12 -4.26 -18.23
C ASN A 186 -22.98 -4.57 -16.71
N ILE A 187 -22.38 -3.65 -15.96
CA ILE A 187 -22.19 -3.74 -14.50
C ILE A 187 -23.55 -3.73 -13.79
N GLN A 188 -23.80 -4.75 -12.98
CA GLN A 188 -25.07 -4.90 -12.25
C GLN A 188 -25.01 -4.24 -10.88
N TYR A 189 -23.95 -4.55 -10.13
CA TYR A 189 -23.68 -3.98 -8.82
C TYR A 189 -22.21 -4.24 -8.44
N ALA A 190 -21.75 -3.56 -7.41
CA ALA A 190 -20.47 -3.81 -6.77
C ALA A 190 -20.64 -4.15 -5.28
N ILE A 191 -19.73 -4.94 -4.71
CA ILE A 191 -19.72 -5.25 -3.28
C ILE A 191 -18.37 -4.95 -2.64
N CYS A 192 -18.38 -4.57 -1.36
CA CYS A 192 -17.18 -4.29 -0.59
C CYS A 192 -17.31 -4.59 0.91
N GLY A 193 -16.17 -4.65 1.60
CA GLY A 193 -16.04 -4.84 3.05
C GLY A 193 -15.74 -3.53 3.77
N HIS A 194 -14.76 -3.56 4.68
CA HIS A 194 -14.06 -2.43 5.30
C HIS A 194 -14.85 -1.69 6.40
N GLY A 195 -16.12 -1.35 6.17
CA GLY A 195 -16.88 -0.53 7.14
C GLY A 195 -17.62 -1.30 8.23
N HIS A 196 -17.39 -2.63 8.33
CA HIS A 196 -17.94 -3.53 9.36
C HIS A 196 -19.47 -3.52 9.53
N SER A 197 -20.21 -2.93 8.59
CA SER A 197 -21.65 -2.72 8.69
C SER A 197 -22.31 -2.84 7.33
N ASN A 198 -23.55 -3.32 7.32
CA ASN A 198 -24.35 -3.38 6.10
C ASN A 198 -24.73 -1.96 5.67
N GLN A 199 -24.27 -1.53 4.50
CA GLN A 199 -24.61 -0.21 3.97
C GLN A 199 -24.99 -0.27 2.50
N ALA A 200 -25.99 0.55 2.17
CA ALA A 200 -26.39 0.85 0.82
C ALA A 200 -25.48 1.94 0.25
N LEU A 201 -24.74 1.63 -0.83
CA LEU A 201 -23.81 2.55 -1.48
C LEU A 201 -24.19 2.80 -2.95
N ASN A 202 -23.57 3.82 -3.53
CA ASN A 202 -23.62 4.15 -4.95
C ASN A 202 -22.25 4.64 -5.41
N PHE A 203 -21.69 3.99 -6.44
CA PHE A 203 -20.40 4.33 -7.02
C PHE A 203 -20.60 4.93 -8.42
N GLU A 204 -20.91 6.23 -8.46
CA GLU A 204 -21.13 6.98 -9.71
C GLU A 204 -22.21 6.37 -10.62
N GLY A 205 -23.34 5.99 -10.02
CA GLY A 205 -24.46 5.34 -10.71
C GLY A 205 -24.45 3.81 -10.63
N VAL A 206 -23.33 3.17 -10.26
CA VAL A 206 -23.28 1.73 -9.99
C VAL A 206 -23.84 1.44 -8.60
N PRO A 207 -24.88 0.60 -8.45
CA PRO A 207 -25.36 0.19 -7.12
C PRO A 207 -24.25 -0.55 -6.34
N GLY A 208 -23.87 -0.04 -5.17
CA GLY A 208 -22.81 -0.63 -4.33
C GLY A 208 -23.36 -1.21 -3.03
N THR A 209 -22.82 -2.31 -2.53
CA THR A 209 -23.23 -2.90 -1.24
C THR A 209 -22.04 -3.14 -0.34
N MET A 210 -22.00 -2.50 0.82
CA MET A 210 -21.05 -2.84 1.87
C MET A 210 -21.62 -3.95 2.75
N GLY A 211 -20.82 -4.98 3.03
CA GLY A 211 -21.18 -6.08 3.93
C GLY A 211 -20.84 -5.78 5.39
N ARG A 212 -21.67 -6.27 6.31
CA ARG A 212 -21.31 -6.40 7.73
C ARG A 212 -20.08 -7.27 7.89
N SER A 213 -19.26 -6.98 8.91
CA SER A 213 -18.16 -7.87 9.26
C SER A 213 -18.67 -9.22 9.77
N ASN A 214 -17.83 -10.24 9.58
CA ASN A 214 -18.02 -11.58 10.13
C ASN A 214 -18.04 -11.59 11.68
N LEU A 215 -17.38 -10.59 12.28
CA LEU A 215 -17.23 -10.46 13.72
C LEU A 215 -18.57 -10.28 14.46
N ARG A 216 -18.60 -10.78 15.70
CA ARG A 216 -19.74 -10.58 16.61
C ARG A 216 -19.78 -9.18 17.24
N ALA A 217 -18.67 -8.44 17.24
CA ALA A 217 -18.54 -7.16 17.93
C ALA A 217 -19.02 -7.26 19.39
N LYS A 218 -20.12 -6.58 19.75
CA LYS A 218 -20.73 -6.63 21.10
C LYS A 218 -21.85 -7.68 21.23
N ASP A 219 -22.19 -8.38 20.15
CA ASP A 219 -23.21 -9.43 20.13
C ASP A 219 -22.59 -10.79 20.55
N SER A 220 -23.46 -11.75 20.84
CA SER A 220 -23.14 -13.14 21.12
C SER A 220 -22.67 -13.93 19.89
N LEU A 221 -23.11 -13.52 18.69
CA LEU A 221 -22.86 -14.20 17.43
C LEU A 221 -22.40 -13.23 16.34
N GLY A 222 -21.40 -13.68 15.57
CA GLY A 222 -21.01 -13.09 14.31
C GLY A 222 -22.06 -13.31 13.22
N GLY A 223 -21.68 -13.05 11.98
CA GLY A 223 -22.54 -13.36 10.85
C GLY A 223 -22.11 -12.70 9.56
N TYR A 224 -22.78 -13.06 8.49
CA TYR A 224 -22.41 -12.71 7.13
C TYR A 224 -23.67 -12.45 6.32
N ASN A 225 -23.55 -12.12 5.04
CA ASN A 225 -24.71 -11.97 4.16
C ASN A 225 -24.89 -13.20 3.27
N ILE A 226 -26.14 -13.63 3.09
CA ILE A 226 -26.52 -14.46 1.94
C ILE A 226 -27.01 -13.54 0.84
N VAL A 227 -26.44 -13.70 -0.34
CA VAL A 227 -26.83 -12.98 -1.54
C VAL A 227 -27.67 -13.91 -2.41
N THR A 228 -28.92 -13.53 -2.65
CA THR A 228 -29.85 -14.28 -3.50
C THR A 228 -30.02 -13.58 -4.84
N MET A 229 -29.50 -14.22 -5.89
CA MET A 229 -29.61 -13.77 -7.27
C MET A 229 -30.92 -14.28 -7.87
N ARG A 230 -31.76 -13.35 -8.34
CA ARG A 230 -32.98 -13.62 -9.10
C ARG A 230 -32.77 -13.17 -10.54
N LYS A 231 -33.77 -13.40 -11.40
CA LYS A 231 -33.72 -12.96 -12.81
C LYS A 231 -33.73 -11.44 -12.96
N ASP A 232 -34.43 -10.75 -12.07
CA ASP A 232 -34.71 -9.31 -12.13
C ASP A 232 -34.07 -8.50 -11.00
N SER A 233 -33.51 -9.18 -10.01
CA SER A 233 -33.06 -8.54 -8.78
C SER A 233 -32.04 -9.38 -8.01
N VAL A 234 -31.23 -8.72 -7.19
CA VAL A 234 -30.40 -9.36 -6.18
C VAL A 234 -30.86 -8.90 -4.80
N LEU A 235 -30.87 -9.83 -3.84
CA LEU A 235 -31.25 -9.58 -2.45
C LEU A 235 -30.10 -9.90 -1.51
N PHE A 236 -29.91 -9.05 -0.49
CA PHE A 236 -28.94 -9.25 0.57
C PHE A 236 -29.67 -9.42 1.90
N ALA A 237 -29.36 -10.49 2.62
CA ALA A 237 -29.96 -10.82 3.91
C ALA A 237 -28.88 -11.29 4.89
N VAL A 238 -29.01 -10.89 6.17
CA VAL A 238 -28.05 -11.30 7.20
C VAL A 238 -28.33 -12.73 7.63
N LYS A 239 -27.26 -13.51 7.76
CA LYS A 239 -27.26 -14.85 8.31
C LYS A 239 -26.30 -14.89 9.50
N LYS A 240 -26.85 -15.13 10.69
CA LYS A 240 -26.05 -15.46 11.89
C LYS A 240 -25.96 -16.98 12.02
N PRO A 241 -24.77 -17.55 12.34
CA PRO A 241 -24.61 -18.99 12.49
C PRO A 241 -25.65 -19.61 13.44
N GLY A 242 -26.35 -20.64 12.98
CA GLY A 242 -27.37 -21.35 13.77
C GLY A 242 -28.74 -20.67 13.90
N LEU A 243 -28.91 -19.42 13.43
CA LEU A 243 -30.20 -18.72 13.43
C LEU A 243 -30.86 -18.75 12.05
N MET A 244 -32.15 -18.45 11.96
CA MET A 244 -32.83 -18.32 10.67
C MET A 244 -32.27 -17.16 9.84
N LEU A 245 -32.36 -17.27 8.51
CA LEU A 245 -32.02 -16.17 7.60
C LEU A 245 -32.94 -14.97 7.89
N GLU A 246 -32.36 -13.79 8.09
CA GLU A 246 -33.13 -12.57 8.33
C GLU A 246 -33.83 -12.09 7.06
N HIS A 247 -34.80 -11.18 7.20
CA HIS A 247 -35.42 -10.55 6.04
C HIS A 247 -34.38 -9.77 5.20
N PRO A 248 -34.48 -9.79 3.86
CA PRO A 248 -33.58 -9.01 3.02
C PRO A 248 -33.60 -7.54 3.37
N TRP A 249 -32.44 -6.98 3.70
CA TRP A 249 -32.28 -5.57 4.05
C TRP A 249 -31.97 -4.71 2.82
N ARG A 250 -31.53 -5.32 1.70
CA ARG A 250 -31.26 -4.63 0.44
C ARG A 250 -31.73 -5.45 -0.75
N LYS A 251 -32.31 -4.73 -1.72
CA LYS A 251 -32.69 -5.23 -3.05
C LYS A 251 -32.10 -4.29 -4.11
N ILE A 252 -31.47 -4.85 -5.14
CA ILE A 252 -31.01 -4.11 -6.32
C ILE A 252 -31.70 -4.71 -7.54
N ALA A 253 -32.21 -3.88 -8.44
CA ALA A 253 -32.73 -4.33 -9.72
C ALA A 253 -31.57 -4.72 -10.65
N LEU A 254 -31.69 -5.88 -11.31
CA LEU A 254 -30.74 -6.37 -12.31
C LEU A 254 -31.30 -6.08 -13.70
N GLY A 255 -30.43 -5.75 -14.64
CA GLY A 255 -30.84 -5.37 -16.00
C GLY A 255 -29.72 -4.71 -16.77
N LYS A 256 -30.09 -4.06 -17.89
CA LYS A 256 -29.11 -3.33 -18.70
C LYS A 256 -28.61 -2.12 -17.91
N PHE A 257 -27.30 -2.06 -17.67
CA PHE A 257 -26.68 -0.88 -17.09
C PHE A 257 -26.82 0.32 -18.05
N SER A 258 -27.17 1.46 -17.48
CA SER A 258 -27.14 2.75 -18.14
C SER A 258 -26.33 3.69 -17.28
N ALA A 259 -25.26 4.26 -17.85
CA ALA A 259 -24.44 5.25 -17.18
C ALA A 259 -25.20 6.58 -17.07
N SER A 260 -26.18 6.65 -16.17
CA SER A 260 -26.88 7.88 -15.83
C SER A 260 -26.52 8.27 -14.40
N SER A 261 -25.28 8.73 -14.19
CA SER A 261 -24.97 9.51 -12.99
C SER A 261 -25.65 10.87 -13.16
N THR A 262 -26.68 11.16 -12.36
CA THR A 262 -27.43 12.42 -12.43
C THR A 262 -26.69 13.61 -11.81
N GLY A 263 -25.45 13.40 -11.33
CA GLY A 263 -24.62 14.42 -10.69
C GLY A 263 -23.26 14.61 -11.38
N LYS A 264 -22.59 15.71 -11.02
CA LYS A 264 -21.20 15.99 -11.44
C LYS A 264 -20.29 14.90 -10.88
N ILE A 265 -19.59 14.20 -11.76
CA ILE A 265 -18.57 13.23 -11.37
C ILE A 265 -17.33 14.00 -10.90
N GLU A 266 -16.97 13.87 -9.63
CA GLU A 266 -15.77 14.50 -9.07
C GLU A 266 -14.52 13.73 -9.47
N ARG A 267 -13.45 14.45 -9.81
CA ARG A 267 -12.14 13.89 -10.15
C ARG A 267 -11.06 14.74 -9.50
N PRO A 268 -9.86 14.16 -9.24
CA PRO A 268 -8.73 14.93 -8.72
C PRO A 268 -8.39 16.14 -9.57
N SER A 269 -8.26 17.30 -8.94
CA SER A 269 -7.93 18.57 -9.60
C SER A 269 -6.43 18.72 -9.81
N TYR A 270 -6.02 19.21 -10.99
CA TYR A 270 -4.63 19.58 -11.32
C TYR A 270 -4.44 21.10 -11.42
N GLU A 271 -5.42 21.89 -10.98
CA GLU A 271 -5.37 23.36 -11.08
C GLU A 271 -4.16 23.97 -10.35
N ILE A 272 -3.66 23.31 -9.29
CA ILE A 272 -2.44 23.74 -8.58
C ILE A 272 -1.22 23.89 -9.51
N ASN A 273 -1.14 23.08 -10.58
CA ASN A 273 -0.04 23.16 -11.54
C ASN A 273 -0.09 24.45 -12.38
N LYS A 274 -1.28 25.07 -12.52
CA LYS A 274 -1.44 26.35 -13.20
C LYS A 274 -1.00 27.52 -12.32
N THR A 275 -1.11 27.39 -11.00
CA THR A 275 -0.60 28.36 -10.02
C THR A 275 0.92 28.45 -10.07
N TYR A 276 1.60 27.34 -10.39
CA TYR A 276 3.07 27.26 -10.44
C TYR A 276 3.59 26.83 -11.82
N PRO A 277 3.42 27.67 -12.86
CA PRO A 277 3.76 27.31 -14.24
C PRO A 277 5.26 27.13 -14.47
N GLN A 278 6.12 27.59 -13.55
CA GLN A 278 7.58 27.42 -13.58
C GLN A 278 8.02 25.96 -13.41
N VAL A 279 7.19 25.12 -12.78
CA VAL A 279 7.49 23.69 -12.61
C VAL A 279 7.07 22.93 -13.86
N LYS A 280 8.03 22.30 -14.54
CA LYS A 280 7.80 21.53 -15.76
C LYS A 280 8.24 20.09 -15.57
N LYS A 281 7.42 19.16 -16.07
CA LYS A 281 7.81 17.75 -16.20
C LYS A 281 8.79 17.60 -17.37
N VAL A 282 9.99 17.08 -17.09
CA VAL A 282 10.99 16.75 -18.12
C VAL A 282 10.57 15.47 -18.85
N TRP A 283 10.29 14.42 -18.08
CA TRP A 283 9.76 13.16 -18.56
C TRP A 283 8.91 12.49 -17.49
N SER A 284 8.13 11.50 -17.91
CA SER A 284 7.26 10.68 -17.07
C SER A 284 7.30 9.25 -17.56
N TYR A 285 7.42 8.32 -16.64
CA TYR A 285 7.38 6.89 -16.89
C TYR A 285 6.33 6.27 -15.98
N HIS A 286 5.42 5.46 -16.55
CA HIS A 286 4.41 4.75 -15.76
C HIS A 286 4.79 3.27 -15.72
N ALA A 287 5.23 2.81 -14.55
CA ALA A 287 5.54 1.41 -14.31
C ALA A 287 4.29 0.53 -14.46
N ALA A 288 4.51 -0.76 -14.71
CA ALA A 288 3.44 -1.76 -14.82
C ALA A 288 2.86 -2.21 -13.47
N ALA A 289 3.29 -1.59 -12.37
CA ALA A 289 2.98 -1.97 -11.00
C ALA A 289 3.29 -0.80 -10.04
N ASN A 290 2.86 -0.94 -8.79
CA ASN A 290 3.04 0.11 -7.78
C ASN A 290 4.51 0.38 -7.47
N VAL A 291 4.85 1.65 -7.25
CA VAL A 291 6.18 2.08 -6.79
C VAL A 291 6.05 2.70 -5.41
N VAL A 292 6.34 1.93 -4.36
CA VAL A 292 6.09 2.32 -2.96
C VAL A 292 7.39 2.73 -2.23
N LEU A 293 8.37 3.22 -2.98
CA LEU A 293 9.71 3.56 -2.49
C LEU A 293 10.27 4.83 -3.14
N THR A 294 11.34 5.37 -2.56
CA THR A 294 12.07 6.51 -3.14
C THR A 294 13.02 6.04 -4.24
N PRO A 295 12.90 6.50 -5.50
CA PRO A 295 13.86 6.16 -6.54
C PRO A 295 15.26 6.70 -6.22
N ALA A 296 16.29 5.91 -6.49
CA ALA A 296 17.67 6.36 -6.43
C ALA A 296 18.12 6.88 -7.80
N ALA A 297 19.09 7.80 -7.82
CA ALA A 297 19.63 8.35 -9.05
C ALA A 297 21.16 8.34 -9.02
N SER A 298 21.76 8.03 -10.17
CA SER A 298 23.14 8.36 -10.50
C SER A 298 23.16 9.53 -11.49
N ASN A 299 24.33 9.87 -12.02
CA ASN A 299 24.45 10.88 -13.07
C ASN A 299 23.78 10.47 -14.40
N GLU A 300 23.48 9.18 -14.59
CA GLU A 300 22.97 8.64 -15.85
C GLU A 300 21.64 7.89 -15.71
N LEU A 301 21.40 7.27 -14.55
CA LEU A 301 20.30 6.34 -14.36
C LEU A 301 19.44 6.69 -13.15
N VAL A 302 18.16 6.38 -13.27
CA VAL A 302 17.19 6.33 -12.18
C VAL A 302 16.84 4.87 -11.92
N ILE A 303 16.97 4.41 -10.68
CA ILE A 303 16.68 3.03 -10.28
C ILE A 303 15.54 3.01 -9.26
N PHE A 304 14.60 2.09 -9.44
CA PHE A 304 13.53 1.82 -8.50
C PHE A 304 13.04 0.38 -8.63
N GLY A 305 12.32 -0.09 -7.62
CA GLY A 305 11.61 -1.36 -7.65
C GLY A 305 10.10 -1.19 -7.64
N ASN A 306 9.35 -2.23 -7.99
CA ASN A 306 7.89 -2.22 -7.99
C ASN A 306 7.26 -3.46 -7.31
N SER A 307 5.93 -3.40 -7.09
CA SER A 307 5.18 -4.43 -6.35
C SER A 307 5.14 -5.81 -7.01
N ILE A 308 5.44 -5.91 -8.31
CA ILE A 308 5.54 -7.21 -9.01
C ILE A 308 6.96 -7.78 -9.02
N GLY A 309 7.91 -7.15 -8.33
CA GLY A 309 9.27 -7.67 -8.20
C GLY A 309 10.20 -7.27 -9.35
N GLU A 310 9.90 -6.22 -10.09
CA GLU A 310 10.84 -5.68 -11.09
C GLU A 310 11.66 -4.55 -10.49
N ILE A 311 12.97 -4.62 -10.73
CA ILE A 311 13.92 -3.54 -10.50
C ILE A 311 14.18 -2.93 -11.87
N GLU A 312 13.82 -1.67 -12.06
CA GLU A 312 13.91 -0.99 -13.34
C GLU A 312 14.97 0.12 -13.29
N ALA A 313 15.70 0.26 -14.39
CA ALA A 313 16.57 1.41 -14.63
C ALA A 313 16.07 2.22 -15.81
N LEU A 314 15.94 3.52 -15.59
CA LEU A 314 15.61 4.50 -16.62
C LEU A 314 16.79 5.42 -16.85
N SER A 315 16.94 5.94 -18.07
CA SER A 315 17.85 7.06 -18.31
C SER A 315 17.31 8.31 -17.62
N ILE A 316 18.17 8.98 -16.86
CA ILE A 316 17.81 10.23 -16.19
C ILE A 316 17.51 11.36 -17.19
N LYS A 317 18.02 11.26 -18.42
CA LYS A 317 17.87 12.30 -19.45
C LYS A 317 16.47 12.36 -20.04
N ASP A 318 15.84 11.21 -20.24
CA ASP A 318 14.62 11.07 -21.04
C ASP A 318 13.58 10.08 -20.48
N GLY A 319 13.88 9.40 -19.38
CA GLY A 319 12.99 8.40 -18.78
C GLY A 319 12.91 7.08 -19.55
N SER A 320 13.74 6.87 -20.58
CA SER A 320 13.74 5.63 -21.36
C SER A 320 14.25 4.45 -20.53
N LYS A 321 13.55 3.31 -20.57
CA LYS A 321 13.97 2.09 -19.87
C LYS A 321 15.27 1.56 -20.47
N LYS A 322 16.27 1.30 -19.62
CA LYS A 322 17.59 0.77 -20.00
C LYS A 322 17.72 -0.71 -19.69
N TRP A 323 17.32 -1.13 -18.50
CA TRP A 323 17.29 -2.53 -18.13
C TRP A 323 16.22 -2.80 -17.08
N VAL A 324 15.88 -4.08 -16.94
CA VAL A 324 14.98 -4.60 -15.90
C VAL A 324 15.58 -5.89 -15.33
N TYR A 325 15.46 -6.08 -14.01
CA TYR A 325 15.79 -7.32 -13.33
C TYR A 325 14.56 -7.81 -12.55
N LYS A 326 14.22 -9.10 -12.68
CA LYS A 326 13.05 -9.70 -12.04
C LYS A 326 13.44 -10.54 -10.82
N THR A 327 12.94 -10.17 -9.66
CA THR A 327 13.00 -10.98 -8.41
C THR A 327 11.75 -11.87 -8.29
N LYS A 328 11.64 -12.63 -7.20
CA LYS A 328 10.49 -13.53 -6.96
C LYS A 328 9.44 -12.92 -6.03
N GLY A 329 9.55 -11.63 -5.71
CA GLY A 329 8.67 -10.96 -4.75
C GLY A 329 8.77 -9.44 -4.85
N ALA A 330 7.79 -8.74 -4.28
CA ALA A 330 7.67 -7.29 -4.38
C ALA A 330 8.92 -6.53 -3.89
N ILE A 331 9.26 -5.41 -4.52
CA ILE A 331 10.35 -4.52 -4.08
C ILE A 331 9.77 -3.28 -3.41
N TYR A 332 9.81 -3.26 -2.08
CA TYR A 332 9.40 -2.11 -1.26
C TYR A 332 10.59 -1.37 -0.64
N SER A 333 11.81 -1.87 -0.86
CA SER A 333 13.07 -1.31 -0.37
C SER A 333 13.59 -0.22 -1.32
N SER A 334 13.82 0.99 -0.82
CA SER A 334 14.43 2.05 -1.64
C SER A 334 15.88 1.67 -2.01
N PRO A 335 16.28 1.72 -3.29
CA PRO A 335 17.63 1.33 -3.68
C PRO A 335 18.70 2.25 -3.09
N ALA A 336 19.86 1.68 -2.77
CA ALA A 336 21.09 2.42 -2.47
C ALA A 336 22.11 2.19 -3.59
N ILE A 337 22.75 3.26 -4.04
CA ILE A 337 23.75 3.23 -5.12
C ILE A 337 25.11 3.62 -4.56
N ALA A 338 26.14 2.79 -4.79
CA ALA A 338 27.54 3.08 -4.49
C ALA A 338 28.46 2.20 -5.33
N ASP A 339 29.67 2.67 -5.66
CA ASP A 339 30.69 1.90 -6.39
C ASP A 339 30.17 1.17 -7.64
N ASN A 340 29.31 1.82 -8.43
CA ASN A 340 28.66 1.25 -9.63
C ASN A 340 27.78 0.01 -9.35
N LEU A 341 27.29 -0.12 -8.12
CA LEU A 341 26.35 -1.15 -7.68
C LEU A 341 25.07 -0.50 -7.19
N VAL A 342 23.96 -1.21 -7.35
CA VAL A 342 22.69 -0.90 -6.70
C VAL A 342 22.33 -2.05 -5.76
N VAL A 343 21.94 -1.71 -4.54
CA VAL A 343 21.56 -2.67 -3.48
C VAL A 343 20.15 -2.38 -2.99
N LEU A 344 19.35 -3.44 -2.82
CA LEU A 344 17.98 -3.35 -2.31
C LEU A 344 17.47 -4.69 -1.74
N GLY A 345 16.47 -4.61 -0.87
CA GLY A 345 15.73 -5.74 -0.33
C GLY A 345 14.49 -6.10 -1.14
N SER A 346 14.06 -7.36 -1.04
CA SER A 346 12.90 -7.90 -1.74
C SER A 346 12.01 -8.73 -0.82
N GLY A 347 10.71 -8.72 -1.12
CA GLY A 347 9.68 -9.52 -0.44
C GLY A 347 9.83 -11.04 -0.62
N ASP A 348 10.71 -11.48 -1.53
CA ASP A 348 11.08 -12.90 -1.67
C ASP A 348 12.09 -13.39 -0.61
N GLY A 349 12.51 -12.53 0.32
CA GLY A 349 13.46 -12.88 1.37
C GLY A 349 14.90 -12.86 0.86
N SER A 350 15.25 -11.83 0.10
CA SER A 350 16.60 -11.66 -0.40
C SER A 350 17.02 -10.20 -0.48
N ILE A 351 18.32 -9.98 -0.33
CA ILE A 351 19.00 -8.71 -0.61
C ILE A 351 19.79 -8.91 -1.90
N TYR A 352 19.61 -8.01 -2.85
CA TYR A 352 20.21 -8.07 -4.17
C TYR A 352 21.25 -6.97 -4.32
N ALA A 353 22.39 -7.30 -4.92
CA ALA A 353 23.29 -6.31 -5.52
C ALA A 353 23.42 -6.54 -7.01
N LEU A 354 23.11 -5.50 -7.78
CA LEU A 354 23.21 -5.51 -9.23
C LEU A 354 24.23 -4.49 -9.71
N GLN A 355 24.85 -4.75 -10.85
CA GLN A 355 25.66 -3.76 -11.55
C GLN A 355 24.75 -2.63 -12.05
N LEU A 356 25.06 -1.39 -11.69
CA LEU A 356 24.23 -0.22 -11.96
C LEU A 356 23.90 -0.05 -13.45
N ASN A 357 24.88 -0.26 -14.34
CA ASN A 357 24.70 0.04 -15.76
C ASN A 357 24.02 -1.08 -16.57
N THR A 358 24.01 -2.31 -16.07
CA THR A 358 23.54 -3.48 -16.85
C THR A 358 22.40 -4.25 -16.17
N GLY A 359 22.16 -4.01 -14.88
CA GLY A 359 21.22 -4.80 -14.08
C GLY A 359 21.70 -6.22 -13.80
N LYS A 360 22.94 -6.59 -14.18
CA LYS A 360 23.49 -7.92 -13.94
C LYS A 360 23.60 -8.18 -12.44
N LEU A 361 23.11 -9.33 -11.97
CA LEU A 361 23.30 -9.79 -10.60
C LEU A 361 24.78 -10.01 -10.30
N LEU A 362 25.26 -9.39 -9.22
CA LEU A 362 26.62 -9.58 -8.69
C LEU A 362 26.60 -10.56 -7.52
N TRP A 363 25.73 -10.32 -6.55
CA TRP A 363 25.50 -11.26 -5.45
C TRP A 363 24.06 -11.14 -4.94
N LYS A 364 23.63 -12.20 -4.26
CA LYS A 364 22.35 -12.34 -3.59
C LYS A 364 22.59 -12.86 -2.18
N PHE A 365 21.98 -12.23 -1.19
CA PHE A 365 22.02 -12.68 0.20
C PHE A 365 20.61 -13.13 0.62
N ASP A 366 20.48 -14.40 1.02
CA ASP A 366 19.20 -14.99 1.41
C ASP A 366 18.89 -14.71 2.89
N THR A 367 17.65 -14.34 3.17
CA THR A 367 17.12 -14.10 4.53
C THR A 367 16.01 -15.09 4.85
N LYS A 368 15.58 -15.17 6.12
CA LYS A 368 14.54 -16.13 6.54
C LYS A 368 13.11 -15.63 6.30
N ALA A 369 12.95 -14.34 5.99
CA ALA A 369 11.69 -13.67 5.69
C ALA A 369 11.96 -12.46 4.78
N ALA A 370 10.89 -11.79 4.32
CA ALA A 370 10.95 -10.63 3.44
C ALA A 370 11.93 -9.54 3.92
N VAL A 371 12.53 -8.80 2.97
CA VAL A 371 13.37 -7.63 3.27
C VAL A 371 12.69 -6.38 2.74
N LEU A 372 11.95 -5.72 3.62
CA LEU A 372 11.22 -4.48 3.31
C LEU A 372 12.04 -3.22 3.62
N GLY A 373 13.01 -3.32 4.55
CA GLY A 373 13.89 -2.23 4.94
C GLY A 373 14.73 -1.68 3.78
N SER A 374 15.07 -0.39 3.85
CA SER A 374 15.90 0.27 2.83
C SER A 374 17.38 0.31 3.26
N PRO A 375 18.33 -0.11 2.39
CA PRO A 375 19.75 -0.07 2.73
C PRO A 375 20.31 1.35 2.85
N VAL A 376 21.35 1.49 3.67
CA VAL A 376 22.31 2.59 3.62
C VAL A 376 23.70 2.02 3.38
N ILE A 377 24.49 2.68 2.55
CA ILE A 377 25.86 2.25 2.24
C ILE A 377 26.84 3.27 2.82
N ASP A 378 27.81 2.79 3.60
CA ASP A 378 28.94 3.59 4.07
C ASP A 378 30.22 2.75 4.08
N LYS A 379 31.32 3.34 3.59
CA LYS A 379 32.67 2.73 3.55
C LYS A 379 32.69 1.28 3.04
N GLY A 380 31.92 1.01 1.98
CA GLY A 380 31.87 -0.32 1.35
C GLY A 380 31.04 -1.37 2.11
N LEU A 381 30.27 -0.97 3.12
CA LEU A 381 29.32 -1.82 3.84
C LEU A 381 27.88 -1.37 3.59
N VAL A 382 26.99 -2.34 3.41
CA VAL A 382 25.54 -2.19 3.30
C VAL A 382 24.92 -2.48 4.66
N TYR A 383 24.15 -1.54 5.20
CA TYR A 383 23.40 -1.68 6.45
C TYR A 383 21.92 -1.80 6.15
N ILE A 384 21.30 -2.92 6.54
CA ILE A 384 19.90 -3.22 6.18
C ILE A 384 19.26 -4.18 7.19
N GLY A 385 17.98 -3.92 7.50
CA GLY A 385 17.13 -4.79 8.31
C GLY A 385 16.05 -5.48 7.48
N GLY A 386 15.58 -6.63 7.97
CA GLY A 386 14.52 -7.40 7.34
C GLY A 386 13.42 -7.84 8.31
N SER A 387 12.41 -8.52 7.78
CA SER A 387 11.30 -9.06 8.55
C SER A 387 11.64 -10.35 9.28
N ASP A 388 12.87 -10.84 9.16
CA ASP A 388 13.38 -11.96 9.94
C ASP A 388 13.99 -11.54 11.27
N ASN A 389 13.68 -10.34 11.75
CA ASN A 389 14.13 -9.79 13.04
C ASN A 389 15.66 -9.63 13.12
N HIS A 390 16.32 -9.47 11.98
CA HIS A 390 17.77 -9.29 11.90
C HIS A 390 18.10 -7.95 11.24
N PHE A 391 19.10 -7.27 11.79
CA PHE A 391 19.78 -6.14 11.19
C PHE A 391 21.22 -6.53 10.86
N ARG A 392 21.74 -6.15 9.69
CA ARG A 392 23.01 -6.67 9.17
C ARG A 392 23.90 -5.59 8.61
N ALA A 393 25.21 -5.84 8.65
CA ALA A 393 26.18 -5.21 7.77
C ALA A 393 26.77 -6.23 6.79
N ILE A 394 26.74 -5.91 5.50
CA ILE A 394 27.17 -6.80 4.41
C ILE A 394 28.21 -6.06 3.56
N GLU A 395 29.30 -6.74 3.18
CA GLU A 395 30.28 -6.19 2.25
C GLU A 395 29.65 -5.90 0.88
N LEU A 396 29.74 -4.65 0.44
CA LEU A 396 29.11 -4.19 -0.80
C LEU A 396 29.56 -4.96 -2.04
N LYS A 397 30.84 -5.33 -2.12
CA LYS A 397 31.42 -5.97 -3.32
C LYS A 397 31.20 -7.48 -3.38
N THR A 398 31.13 -8.15 -2.23
CA THR A 398 31.17 -9.62 -2.13
C THR A 398 29.86 -10.23 -1.65
N GLY A 399 29.00 -9.44 -0.99
CA GLY A 399 27.80 -9.96 -0.34
C GLY A 399 28.09 -10.71 0.96
N LYS A 400 29.33 -10.68 1.46
CA LYS A 400 29.71 -11.37 2.70
C LYS A 400 29.19 -10.59 3.91
N GLU A 401 28.48 -11.27 4.81
CA GLU A 401 28.07 -10.69 6.10
C GLU A 401 29.31 -10.39 6.95
N ARG A 402 29.36 -9.16 7.48
CA ARG A 402 30.38 -8.73 8.46
C ARG A 402 29.92 -8.98 9.87
N TRP A 403 28.68 -8.62 10.14
CA TRP A 403 28.00 -8.85 11.41
C TRP A 403 26.49 -8.85 11.19
N ALA A 404 25.78 -9.50 12.11
CA ALA A 404 24.33 -9.44 12.21
C ALA A 404 23.93 -9.29 13.68
N PHE A 405 22.91 -8.46 13.91
CA PHE A 405 22.19 -8.36 15.17
C PHE A 405 20.83 -9.05 15.01
N ASN A 406 20.64 -10.16 15.72
CA ASN A 406 19.50 -11.09 15.56
C ASN A 406 18.47 -11.01 16.70
N GLN A 407 18.52 -9.95 17.50
CA GLN A 407 17.67 -9.74 18.69
C GLN A 407 16.72 -8.55 18.49
N VAL A 408 16.40 -8.20 17.24
CA VAL A 408 15.40 -7.16 16.98
C VAL A 408 14.02 -7.71 17.33
N GLU A 409 13.21 -6.93 18.04
CA GLU A 409 11.83 -7.26 18.27
C GLU A 409 11.00 -6.73 17.11
N GLY A 410 10.31 -7.63 16.40
CA GLY A 410 9.49 -7.27 15.25
C GLY A 410 10.30 -6.83 14.03
N THR A 411 9.55 -6.53 12.97
CA THR A 411 10.09 -6.38 11.62
C THR A 411 10.70 -4.99 11.40
N ILE A 412 11.76 -4.92 10.59
CA ILE A 412 12.40 -3.66 10.18
C ILE A 412 11.95 -3.31 8.77
N VAL A 413 11.35 -2.13 8.62
CA VAL A 413 10.82 -1.64 7.33
C VAL A 413 11.36 -0.27 6.92
N GLY A 414 11.88 0.52 7.88
CA GLY A 414 12.42 1.85 7.64
C GLY A 414 13.84 1.88 7.07
N LYS A 415 14.32 3.10 6.81
CA LYS A 415 15.71 3.39 6.45
C LYS A 415 16.51 3.70 7.73
N PRO A 416 17.68 3.08 7.97
CA PRO A 416 18.51 3.40 9.12
C PRO A 416 19.18 4.77 8.97
N LEU A 417 19.51 5.39 10.10
CA LEU A 417 20.41 6.53 10.19
C LEU A 417 21.81 6.04 10.58
N LEU A 418 22.83 6.48 9.85
CA LEU A 418 24.23 6.33 10.27
C LEU A 418 24.68 7.64 10.91
N TYR A 419 25.14 7.58 12.16
CA TYR A 419 25.55 8.79 12.89
C TYR A 419 26.57 8.45 13.98
N GLU A 420 27.72 9.14 13.98
CA GLU A 420 28.78 9.01 15.00
C GLU A 420 29.16 7.55 15.34
N GLY A 421 29.38 6.73 14.30
CA GLY A 421 29.75 5.31 14.44
C GLY A 421 28.60 4.41 14.89
N LYS A 422 27.35 4.86 14.78
CA LYS A 422 26.15 4.10 15.16
C LYS A 422 25.23 3.89 13.97
N VAL A 423 24.49 2.79 14.00
CA VAL A 423 23.37 2.49 13.10
C VAL A 423 22.09 2.56 13.90
N ILE A 424 21.21 3.50 13.57
CA ILE A 424 19.98 3.80 14.32
C ILE A 424 18.77 3.48 13.47
N PHE A 425 17.85 2.65 13.97
CA PHE A 425 16.68 2.21 13.19
C PHE A 425 15.49 1.85 14.09
N GLY A 426 14.29 1.98 13.53
CA GLY A 426 13.04 1.57 14.16
C GLY A 426 12.64 0.15 13.79
N SER A 427 11.83 -0.46 14.65
CA SER A 427 11.26 -1.80 14.44
C SER A 427 9.81 -1.85 14.88
N TRP A 428 9.02 -2.72 14.26
CA TRP A 428 7.64 -2.93 14.64
C TRP A 428 7.46 -3.57 16.03
N GLY A 429 8.52 -4.01 16.70
CA GLY A 429 8.48 -4.39 18.12
C GLY A 429 8.43 -3.21 19.08
N ARG A 430 8.14 -1.98 18.60
CA ARG A 430 7.96 -0.73 19.37
C ARG A 430 9.26 -0.07 19.85
N HIS A 431 10.39 -0.43 19.24
CA HIS A 431 11.69 0.05 19.69
C HIS A 431 12.47 0.76 18.58
N LEU A 432 13.19 1.81 18.99
CA LEU A 432 14.30 2.39 18.25
C LEU A 432 15.59 1.81 18.82
N TYR A 433 16.46 1.30 17.95
CA TYR A 433 17.74 0.68 18.30
C TYR A 433 18.88 1.59 17.88
N ALA A 434 19.99 1.56 18.62
CA ALA A 434 21.30 1.94 18.11
C ALA A 434 22.28 0.80 18.30
N LEU A 435 22.93 0.42 17.19
CA LEU A 435 24.01 -0.55 17.17
C LEU A 435 25.32 0.16 16.89
N ASP A 436 26.41 -0.37 17.41
CA ASP A 436 27.75 0.01 16.97
C ASP A 436 27.93 -0.38 15.50
N GLN A 437 28.32 0.58 14.67
CA GLN A 437 28.40 0.41 13.22
C GLN A 437 29.46 -0.63 12.79
N HIS A 438 30.51 -0.82 13.60
CA HIS A 438 31.63 -1.70 13.26
C HIS A 438 31.40 -3.14 13.69
N THR A 439 30.74 -3.33 14.83
CA THR A 439 30.59 -4.64 15.51
C THR A 439 29.17 -5.18 15.47
N GLY A 440 28.16 -4.32 15.27
CA GLY A 440 26.74 -4.69 15.37
C GLY A 440 26.24 -4.84 16.81
N ASN A 441 27.07 -4.54 17.82
CA ASN A 441 26.69 -4.65 19.22
C ASN A 441 25.62 -3.61 19.58
N LEU A 442 24.64 -4.02 20.38
CA LEU A 442 23.63 -3.11 20.91
C LEU A 442 24.29 -2.07 21.83
N LEU A 443 24.11 -0.79 21.53
CA LEU A 443 24.54 0.32 22.37
C LEU A 443 23.40 0.78 23.27
N TRP A 444 22.24 1.02 22.69
CA TRP A 444 21.03 1.37 23.42
C TRP A 444 19.77 0.98 22.65
N LYS A 445 18.66 0.90 23.39
CA LYS A 445 17.32 0.58 22.89
C LYS A 445 16.32 1.48 23.59
N TRP A 446 15.42 2.10 22.83
CA TRP A 446 14.43 3.06 23.33
C TRP A 446 13.01 2.65 22.93
N ASN A 447 12.02 2.93 23.78
CA ASN A 447 10.60 2.90 23.42
C ASN A 447 9.84 4.06 24.09
N ASN A 448 8.64 4.36 23.60
CA ASN A 448 7.79 5.45 24.11
C ASN A 448 6.91 5.06 25.32
N GLY A 449 7.12 3.88 25.90
CA GLY A 449 6.31 3.31 26.99
C GLY A 449 4.95 2.76 26.55
N ASN A 450 4.57 2.88 25.27
CA ASN A 450 3.25 2.44 24.82
C ASN A 450 3.27 0.94 24.46
N ALA A 451 2.21 0.22 24.85
CA ALA A 451 2.01 -1.19 24.49
C ALA A 451 1.50 -1.36 23.05
N ASN A 452 0.85 -0.33 22.49
CA ASN A 452 0.27 -0.39 21.15
C ASN A 452 1.38 -0.32 20.08
N ARG A 453 1.50 -1.42 19.32
CA ARG A 453 2.42 -1.55 18.17
C ARG A 453 2.21 -0.46 17.11
N MET A 454 1.00 0.07 16.98
CA MET A 454 0.67 1.12 16.01
C MET A 454 1.39 2.44 16.28
N PHE A 455 1.97 2.62 17.47
CA PHE A 455 2.81 3.77 17.83
C PHE A 455 4.31 3.49 17.76
N SER A 456 4.69 2.38 17.12
CA SER A 456 6.07 2.00 16.92
C SER A 456 6.83 3.01 16.03
N PRO A 457 8.14 3.23 16.27
CA PRO A 457 8.99 4.01 15.37
C PRO A 457 9.44 3.25 14.09
N ALA A 458 8.79 2.13 13.72
CA ALA A 458 9.22 1.24 12.63
C ALA A 458 9.43 1.91 11.27
N MET A 459 8.59 2.89 10.94
CA MET A 459 8.60 3.63 9.67
C MET A 459 9.31 4.98 9.77
N CYS A 460 9.78 5.37 10.96
CA CYS A 460 10.50 6.62 11.14
C CYS A 460 11.84 6.57 10.41
N THR A 461 12.23 7.69 9.80
CA THR A 461 13.62 7.93 9.39
C THR A 461 14.23 8.95 10.37
N PRO A 462 15.04 8.51 11.33
CA PRO A 462 15.67 9.44 12.27
C PRO A 462 16.64 10.38 11.56
N VAL A 463 16.80 11.58 12.12
CA VAL A 463 17.83 12.55 11.73
C VAL A 463 18.66 12.90 12.96
N ALA A 464 19.89 13.38 12.80
CA ALA A 464 20.72 13.75 13.94
C ALA A 464 21.59 14.97 13.70
N HIS A 465 21.82 15.73 14.77
CA HIS A 465 22.70 16.89 14.77
C HIS A 465 23.25 17.11 16.19
N LYS A 466 24.54 17.43 16.30
CA LYS A 466 25.24 17.77 17.56
C LYS A 466 24.97 16.79 18.71
N GLY A 467 25.10 15.49 18.42
CA GLY A 467 24.95 14.42 19.42
C GLY A 467 23.50 14.13 19.81
N ILE A 468 22.52 14.63 19.06
CA ILE A 468 21.09 14.44 19.33
C ILE A 468 20.42 13.77 18.15
N VAL A 469 19.61 12.76 18.42
CA VAL A 469 18.79 12.03 17.45
C VAL A 469 17.35 12.51 17.56
N TYR A 470 16.76 12.89 16.43
CA TYR A 470 15.38 13.35 16.32
C TYR A 470 14.56 12.40 15.45
N PHE A 471 13.33 12.13 15.87
CA PHE A 471 12.35 11.38 15.08
C PHE A 471 10.92 11.71 15.54
N ALA A 472 9.94 11.47 14.67
CA ALA A 472 8.52 11.51 15.03
C ALA A 472 7.89 10.16 14.67
N ALA A 473 7.11 9.58 15.56
CA ALA A 473 6.44 8.29 15.33
C ALA A 473 4.91 8.49 15.17
N PRO A 474 4.13 7.43 14.89
CA PRO A 474 2.68 7.55 14.74
C PRO A 474 1.93 8.04 15.99
N ASP A 475 2.58 8.06 17.17
CA ASP A 475 2.07 8.69 18.39
C ASP A 475 2.01 10.22 18.32
N ARG A 476 2.48 10.80 17.21
CA ARG A 476 2.40 12.22 16.87
C ARG A 476 3.23 13.10 17.81
N VAL A 477 4.39 12.59 18.23
CA VAL A 477 5.29 13.27 19.15
C VAL A 477 6.66 13.40 18.50
N LEU A 478 7.16 14.63 18.37
CA LEU A 478 8.56 14.86 18.00
C LEU A 478 9.43 14.55 19.22
N THR A 479 10.37 13.64 19.06
CA THR A 479 11.21 13.11 20.13
C THR A 479 12.67 13.42 19.85
N ALA A 480 13.40 13.83 20.88
CA ALA A 480 14.85 14.00 20.86
C ALA A 480 15.52 13.08 21.89
N LEU A 481 16.52 12.35 21.45
CA LEU A 481 17.33 11.46 22.29
C LEU A 481 18.79 11.87 22.25
N ASP A 482 19.48 11.70 23.37
CA ASP A 482 20.94 11.73 23.39
C ASP A 482 21.48 10.57 22.53
N ALA A 483 22.33 10.87 21.55
CA ALA A 483 22.80 9.88 20.58
C ALA A 483 23.68 8.79 21.20
N ASN A 484 24.31 9.06 22.35
CA ASN A 484 25.25 8.15 22.98
C ASN A 484 24.58 7.18 23.95
N SER A 485 23.61 7.66 24.72
CA SER A 485 22.94 6.89 25.76
C SER A 485 21.53 6.41 25.37
N GLY A 486 20.91 7.02 24.35
CA GLY A 486 19.50 6.81 24.04
C GLY A 486 18.55 7.44 25.06
N ALA A 487 19.07 8.24 26.02
CA ALA A 487 18.25 8.93 27.00
C ALA A 487 17.32 9.94 26.32
N THR A 488 16.07 9.99 26.76
CA THR A 488 15.12 10.98 26.25
C THR A 488 15.48 12.35 26.78
N LEU A 489 15.82 13.26 25.87
CA LEU A 489 16.11 14.65 26.19
C LEU A 489 14.81 15.45 26.29
N TRP A 490 13.94 15.31 25.29
CA TRP A 490 12.60 15.90 25.29
C TRP A 490 11.66 15.19 24.32
N ARG A 491 10.36 15.41 24.54
CA ARG A 491 9.25 14.92 23.71
C ARG A 491 8.20 16.03 23.60
N ASN A 492 7.99 16.54 22.40
CA ASN A 492 7.09 17.65 22.13
C ASN A 492 5.89 17.19 21.27
N LYS A 493 4.67 17.44 21.76
CA LYS A 493 3.40 17.07 21.10
C LYS A 493 2.65 18.26 20.51
N GLU A 494 3.18 19.48 20.65
CA GLU A 494 2.47 20.74 20.37
C GLU A 494 1.98 20.85 18.91
N ALA A 495 2.77 20.37 17.95
CA ALA A 495 2.40 20.39 16.53
C ALA A 495 1.78 19.08 16.02
N THR A 496 1.78 18.01 16.85
CA THR A 496 1.33 16.67 16.45
C THR A 496 1.99 16.13 15.16
N VAL A 497 3.30 16.40 14.97
CA VAL A 497 4.09 15.93 13.82
C VAL A 497 4.07 14.41 13.76
N ARG A 498 3.83 13.84 12.57
CA ARG A 498 3.72 12.40 12.37
C ARG A 498 4.67 11.91 11.27
N GLU A 499 5.66 11.11 11.67
CA GLU A 499 6.57 10.31 10.81
C GLU A 499 7.43 11.09 9.80
N SER A 500 7.03 12.29 9.38
CA SER A 500 7.63 13.09 8.33
C SER A 500 8.39 14.26 8.93
N ILE A 501 9.70 14.08 9.08
CA ILE A 501 10.61 15.13 9.54
C ILE A 501 11.77 15.33 8.56
N GLY A 502 12.52 16.41 8.75
CA GLY A 502 13.74 16.72 8.03
C GLY A 502 14.61 17.69 8.80
N LEU A 503 15.86 17.86 8.38
CA LEU A 503 16.75 18.90 8.89
C LEU A 503 16.95 20.00 7.85
N SER A 504 17.23 21.22 8.29
CA SER A 504 17.90 22.21 7.44
C SER A 504 19.29 21.73 7.02
N GLU A 505 19.85 22.27 5.94
CA GLU A 505 21.15 21.83 5.42
C GLU A 505 22.31 22.05 6.41
N ASP A 506 22.24 23.10 7.22
CA ASP A 506 23.18 23.36 8.31
C ASP A 506 22.89 22.55 9.59
N GLY A 507 21.76 21.81 9.59
CA GLY A 507 21.27 21.03 10.72
C GLY A 507 20.76 21.86 11.89
N SER A 508 20.62 23.18 11.79
CA SER A 508 20.19 24.04 12.90
C SER A 508 18.70 23.96 13.22
N LEU A 509 17.89 23.51 12.26
CA LEU A 509 16.44 23.37 12.37
C LEU A 509 15.97 21.95 12.05
N ILE A 510 14.92 21.52 12.75
CA ILE A 510 14.12 20.35 12.41
C ILE A 510 12.80 20.85 11.83
N PHE A 511 12.43 20.33 10.66
CA PHE A 511 11.11 20.53 10.09
C PHE A 511 10.23 19.31 10.38
N GLY A 512 8.94 19.55 10.60
CA GLY A 512 7.94 18.50 10.75
C GLY A 512 6.69 18.82 9.94
N LYS A 513 6.21 17.84 9.15
CA LYS A 513 4.91 17.92 8.49
C LYS A 513 3.82 17.47 9.47
N THR A 514 2.82 18.32 9.69
CA THR A 514 1.66 17.98 10.54
C THR A 514 0.63 17.20 9.73
N MET A 515 -0.44 16.77 10.40
CA MET A 515 -1.54 16.07 9.73
C MET A 515 -2.50 16.99 8.98
N ASN A 516 -2.41 18.30 9.12
CA ASN A 516 -3.28 19.24 8.41
C ASN A 516 -2.52 20.51 8.09
N ASP A 517 -2.39 20.79 6.80
CA ASP A 517 -1.96 22.07 6.19
C ASP A 517 -0.61 22.66 6.61
N GLU A 518 0.02 22.25 7.72
CA GLU A 518 1.16 22.94 8.31
C GLU A 518 2.48 22.18 8.18
N VAL A 519 3.53 22.94 7.92
CA VAL A 519 4.90 22.57 8.29
C VAL A 519 5.33 23.41 9.49
N VAL A 520 5.99 22.77 10.44
CA VAL A 520 6.51 23.43 11.65
C VAL A 520 8.02 23.31 11.72
N ALA A 521 8.68 24.26 12.37
CA ALA A 521 10.11 24.19 12.65
C ALA A 521 10.42 24.26 14.14
N TYR A 522 11.48 23.57 14.52
CA TYR A 522 12.05 23.54 15.86
C TYR A 522 13.57 23.77 15.76
N LYS A 523 14.19 24.37 16.79
CA LYS A 523 15.66 24.43 16.86
C LYS A 523 16.23 23.06 17.24
N THR A 524 17.38 22.69 16.69
CA THR A 524 18.13 21.52 17.16
C THR A 524 18.87 21.84 18.45
N GLN A 525 18.36 21.35 19.58
CA GLN A 525 18.95 21.53 20.90
C GLN A 525 18.52 20.42 21.87
N ALA A 526 19.22 20.33 23.00
CA ALA A 526 19.03 19.30 24.02
C ALA A 526 17.86 19.55 24.99
N THR A 527 17.34 20.78 25.04
CA THR A 527 16.12 21.12 25.80
C THR A 527 14.97 21.37 24.85
N ASP A 528 13.73 21.10 25.27
CA ASP A 528 12.54 21.32 24.43
C ASP A 528 12.54 22.77 23.93
N PRO A 529 12.70 23.00 22.61
CA PRO A 529 12.78 24.34 22.05
C PRO A 529 11.42 25.04 21.96
N GLY A 530 10.31 24.29 22.09
CA GLY A 530 9.00 24.73 21.59
C GLY A 530 9.00 24.94 20.07
N ILE A 531 7.83 25.21 19.50
CA ILE A 531 7.74 25.53 18.08
C ILE A 531 8.39 26.89 17.81
N LEU A 532 9.33 26.92 16.87
CA LEU A 532 9.97 28.16 16.42
C LEU A 532 9.05 28.95 15.49
N TRP A 533 8.43 28.27 14.53
CA TRP A 533 7.43 28.85 13.63
C TRP A 533 6.55 27.76 13.00
N ARG A 534 5.41 28.20 12.47
CA ARG A 534 4.46 27.41 11.68
C ARG A 534 4.30 28.06 10.31
N LEU A 535 4.15 27.24 9.27
CA LEU A 535 3.85 27.66 7.91
C LEU A 535 2.64 26.87 7.41
N ASN A 536 1.53 27.56 7.17
CA ASN A 536 0.39 26.96 6.48
C ASN A 536 0.68 26.90 4.97
N MET A 537 0.66 25.69 4.42
CA MET A 537 0.95 25.36 3.04
C MET A 537 -0.29 24.88 2.26
N GLY A 538 -1.45 24.70 2.93
CA GLY A 538 -2.73 24.39 2.29
C GLY A 538 -2.76 23.03 1.57
N PHE A 539 -2.06 22.02 2.06
CA PHE A 539 -2.04 20.67 1.47
C PHE A 539 -3.19 19.76 1.93
N GLY A 540 -4.03 20.22 2.86
CA GLY A 540 -5.15 19.49 3.43
C GLY A 540 -4.72 18.45 4.47
N TYR A 541 -5.58 17.44 4.66
CA TYR A 541 -5.32 16.33 5.56
C TYR A 541 -4.18 15.45 5.03
N GLU A 542 -3.25 15.07 5.89
CA GLU A 542 -2.03 14.36 5.55
C GLU A 542 -1.72 13.28 6.59
N HIS A 543 -1.45 12.07 6.13
CA HIS A 543 -1.23 10.90 6.98
C HIS A 543 -0.25 9.89 6.34
N VAL A 544 0.32 10.22 5.19
CA VAL A 544 1.37 9.46 4.52
C VAL A 544 2.75 9.99 4.97
N PRO A 545 3.68 9.08 5.35
CA PRO A 545 5.05 9.45 5.59
C PRO A 545 5.77 9.87 4.29
N SER A 546 6.28 11.10 4.26
CA SER A 546 7.21 11.62 3.25
C SER A 546 8.16 12.58 3.94
N MET A 547 9.45 12.26 3.96
CA MET A 547 10.45 13.09 4.67
C MET A 547 10.58 14.46 4.01
N LEU A 548 10.97 15.45 4.80
CA LEU A 548 11.26 16.80 4.32
C LEU A 548 12.74 16.86 3.94
N ILE A 549 13.02 17.11 2.67
CA ILE A 549 14.38 17.10 2.12
C ILE A 549 14.83 18.53 1.91
N ALA A 550 15.80 19.01 2.68
CA ALA A 550 16.42 20.31 2.45
C ALA A 550 17.53 20.20 1.40
N LYS A 551 17.54 21.11 0.42
CA LYS A 551 18.54 21.16 -0.63
C LYS A 551 18.61 22.53 -1.28
N ASP A 552 19.83 23.08 -1.38
CA ASP A 552 20.15 24.36 -2.01
C ASP A 552 19.25 25.53 -1.52
N GLY A 553 18.98 25.57 -0.21
CA GLY A 553 18.19 26.61 0.46
C GLY A 553 16.66 26.41 0.47
N GLU A 554 16.14 25.36 -0.18
CA GLU A 554 14.71 25.03 -0.20
C GLU A 554 14.44 23.69 0.52
N VAL A 555 13.19 23.46 0.91
CA VAL A 555 12.76 22.20 1.53
C VAL A 555 11.60 21.60 0.75
N PHE A 556 11.73 20.32 0.39
CA PHE A 556 10.81 19.60 -0.49
C PHE A 556 10.14 18.43 0.22
N PHE A 557 8.85 18.21 -0.05
CA PHE A 557 8.14 17.03 0.44
C PHE A 557 6.96 16.67 -0.47
N GLY A 558 6.51 15.42 -0.37
CA GLY A 558 5.34 14.91 -1.06
C GLY A 558 4.12 14.75 -0.17
N THR A 559 2.95 14.64 -0.79
CA THR A 559 1.67 14.46 -0.09
C THR A 559 0.92 13.19 -0.45
N ARG A 560 -0.10 12.83 0.36
CA ARG A 560 -1.00 11.69 0.11
C ARG A 560 -1.72 11.75 -1.24
N ASN A 561 -1.95 12.95 -1.77
CA ASN A 561 -2.75 13.19 -2.97
C ASN A 561 -1.90 13.58 -4.18
N GLY A 562 -0.66 13.08 -4.28
CA GLY A 562 0.15 13.20 -5.49
C GLY A 562 0.80 14.56 -5.72
N VAL A 563 0.89 15.43 -4.71
CA VAL A 563 1.46 16.78 -4.84
C VAL A 563 2.84 16.84 -4.20
N VAL A 564 3.80 17.42 -4.90
CA VAL A 564 5.11 17.81 -4.36
C VAL A 564 5.06 19.29 -4.03
N TYR A 565 5.50 19.65 -2.83
CA TYR A 565 5.64 21.02 -2.37
C TYR A 565 7.11 21.36 -2.17
N ALA A 566 7.45 22.63 -2.41
CA ALA A 566 8.69 23.25 -1.98
C ALA A 566 8.40 24.53 -1.21
N PHE A 567 9.14 24.77 -0.13
CA PHE A 567 9.08 26.02 0.62
C PHE A 567 10.48 26.53 0.97
N ASP A 568 10.56 27.83 1.18
CA ASP A 568 11.76 28.48 1.71
C ASP A 568 11.63 28.57 3.25
N PRO A 569 12.54 27.94 4.01
CA PRO A 569 12.48 27.91 5.46
C PRO A 569 12.88 29.24 6.13
N LEU A 570 13.59 30.12 5.44
CA LEU A 570 13.99 31.44 5.94
C LEU A 570 12.87 32.45 5.75
N GLU A 571 12.34 32.50 4.53
CA GLU A 571 11.24 33.38 4.13
C GLU A 571 9.88 32.88 4.62
N ARG A 572 9.79 31.59 4.98
CA ARG A 572 8.58 30.91 5.48
C ARG A 572 7.43 31.06 4.50
N LYS A 573 7.69 30.69 3.25
CA LYS A 573 6.69 30.74 2.17
C LYS A 573 6.80 29.54 1.25
N THR A 574 5.66 29.06 0.77
CA THR A 574 5.60 28.10 -0.32
C THR A 574 6.20 28.74 -1.58
N ILE A 575 7.15 28.07 -2.22
CA ILE A 575 7.77 28.52 -3.47
C ILE A 575 7.02 27.94 -4.65
N TRP A 576 6.71 26.64 -4.60
CA TRP A 576 5.91 25.98 -5.62
C TRP A 576 5.24 24.72 -5.10
N ALA A 577 4.22 24.28 -5.84
CA ALA A 577 3.62 22.97 -5.70
C ALA A 577 3.31 22.38 -7.08
N HIS A 578 3.38 21.06 -7.21
CA HIS A 578 3.12 20.37 -8.46
C HIS A 578 2.52 18.98 -8.23
N LYS A 579 1.33 18.76 -8.76
CA LYS A 579 0.61 17.48 -8.77
C LYS A 579 1.10 16.59 -9.91
N ILE A 580 1.54 15.38 -9.56
CA ILE A 580 1.99 14.32 -10.47
C ILE A 580 0.82 13.43 -10.86
N ASP A 581 0.15 12.87 -9.87
CA ASP A 581 -1.07 12.07 -9.99
C ASP A 581 -1.98 12.28 -8.76
N ASN A 582 -2.82 11.30 -8.38
CA ASN A 582 -3.62 11.36 -7.16
C ASN A 582 -3.17 10.41 -6.04
N SER A 583 -2.14 9.62 -6.27
CA SER A 583 -1.63 8.67 -5.30
C SER A 583 -0.52 9.26 -4.47
N MET A 584 -0.23 8.61 -3.35
CA MET A 584 0.76 9.16 -2.43
C MET A 584 2.15 9.31 -3.07
N ILE A 585 2.83 10.41 -2.75
CA ILE A 585 4.21 10.67 -3.16
C ILE A 585 5.17 10.01 -2.17
N ASN A 586 6.11 9.22 -2.68
CA ASN A 586 7.27 8.75 -1.93
C ASN A 586 8.15 9.93 -1.51
N THR A 587 8.95 9.80 -0.45
CA THR A 587 9.99 10.81 -0.14
C THR A 587 10.74 11.19 -1.43
N VAL A 588 10.78 12.48 -1.74
CA VAL A 588 11.34 12.96 -3.02
C VAL A 588 12.85 12.81 -3.05
N ASN A 589 13.42 12.54 -4.22
CA ASN A 589 14.87 12.57 -4.43
C ASN A 589 15.24 13.89 -5.11
N VAL A 590 15.75 14.83 -4.30
CA VAL A 590 16.10 16.18 -4.76
C VAL A 590 17.55 16.17 -5.27
N LEU A 591 17.73 16.16 -6.58
CA LEU A 591 19.06 16.15 -7.20
C LEU A 591 19.76 17.50 -6.99
N ARG A 592 18.96 18.57 -7.07
CA ARG A 592 19.27 19.98 -6.83
C ARG A 592 17.93 20.74 -6.80
N LYS A 593 17.89 21.98 -6.31
CA LYS A 593 16.61 22.71 -6.18
C LYS A 593 15.77 22.81 -7.46
N ASN A 594 16.42 22.81 -8.63
CA ASN A 594 15.75 22.89 -9.91
C ASN A 594 15.52 21.54 -10.61
N ALA A 595 15.87 20.41 -9.98
CA ALA A 595 15.66 19.07 -10.52
C ALA A 595 15.24 18.08 -9.43
N VAL A 596 13.96 17.70 -9.43
CA VAL A 596 13.36 16.83 -8.40
C VAL A 596 12.85 15.56 -9.06
N LEU A 597 13.38 14.41 -8.62
CA LEU A 597 12.92 13.09 -9.01
C LEU A 597 11.85 12.60 -8.03
N VAL A 598 10.74 12.15 -8.57
CA VAL A 598 9.52 11.84 -7.82
C VAL A 598 8.97 10.50 -8.27
N ALA A 599 8.44 9.72 -7.32
CA ALA A 599 7.61 8.56 -7.63
C ALA A 599 6.32 8.58 -6.81
N THR A 600 5.23 8.15 -7.42
CA THR A 600 3.92 7.96 -6.79
C THR A 600 3.64 6.48 -6.57
N MET A 601 2.76 6.15 -5.62
CA MET A 601 2.36 4.76 -5.38
C MET A 601 1.75 4.09 -6.62
N ASP A 602 1.02 4.81 -7.47
CA ASP A 602 0.42 4.28 -8.72
C ASP A 602 1.47 3.89 -9.78
N GLY A 603 2.76 4.11 -9.50
CA GLY A 603 3.87 3.70 -10.35
C GLY A 603 4.33 4.78 -11.32
N VAL A 604 3.91 6.04 -11.15
CA VAL A 604 4.42 7.15 -11.95
C VAL A 604 5.77 7.59 -11.39
N VAL A 605 6.83 7.48 -12.19
CA VAL A 605 8.17 8.01 -11.92
C VAL A 605 8.40 9.20 -12.85
N SER A 606 8.76 10.36 -12.31
CA SER A 606 8.90 11.59 -13.09
C SER A 606 10.07 12.45 -12.61
N LEU A 607 10.73 13.11 -13.56
CA LEU A 607 11.70 14.16 -13.28
C LEU A 607 11.03 15.52 -13.52
N LEU A 608 11.01 16.36 -12.50
CA LEU A 608 10.58 17.75 -12.57
C LEU A 608 11.79 18.66 -12.75
N ASN A 609 11.62 19.70 -13.56
CA ASN A 609 12.55 20.81 -13.69
C ASN A 609 11.83 22.12 -13.32
N ILE A 610 12.45 22.91 -12.44
CA ILE A 610 11.93 24.19 -11.98
C ILE A 610 12.72 25.30 -12.68
N LYS A 611 12.04 26.16 -13.43
CA LYS A 611 12.67 27.23 -14.21
C LYS A 611 12.92 28.50 -13.43
#